data_AF-A0A1H8P931-F1
#
_entry.id   AF-A0A1H8P931-F1
#
_cell.length_a   1.000
_cell.length_b   1.000
_cell.length_c   1.000
_cell.angle_alpha   90.00
_cell.angle_beta   90.00
_cell.angle_gamma   90.00
#
_symmetry.space_group_name_H-M   'P 1'
#
loop_
_entity.id
_entity.type
_entity.pdbx_description
1 polymer ?
#
loop_
_entity_poly.entity_id
_entity_poly.type
_entity_poly.pdbx_seq_one_letter_code
_entity_poly.pdbx_strand_id
1 'polypeptide(L)'
;MSSVHWLRPDIAGDLVAVAFATGAAAPREIRIRPELYARMVEELPPDVRPTVTDRHRIGAAPGVPLVIDPALPASPGFEVVREPATAA
;
A
#
# COMPACT_ATOMS: atom_id res chain seq x y z
N MET A 1 19.00 -24.27 15.55
CA MET A 1 18.69 -23.78 14.19
C MET A 1 17.19 -23.55 14.14
N SER A 2 16.72 -22.32 14.40
CA SER A 2 15.28 -22.03 14.36
C SER A 2 14.91 -21.57 12.96
N SER A 3 14.15 -22.40 12.26
CA SER A 3 13.46 -22.10 11.01
C SER A 3 12.42 -20.99 11.20
N VAL A 4 12.83 -19.73 11.09
CA VAL A 4 11.90 -18.61 10.93
C VAL A 4 11.52 -18.56 9.45
N HIS A 5 10.38 -19.16 9.08
CA HIS A 5 9.98 -19.26 7.66
C HIS A 5 8.63 -18.62 7.34
N TRP A 6 7.94 -18.08 8.34
CA TRP A 6 6.63 -17.45 8.14
C TRP A 6 6.61 -16.13 8.90
N LEU A 7 7.29 -15.12 8.34
CA LEU A 7 6.99 -13.75 8.73
C LEU A 7 5.51 -13.49 8.46
N ARG A 8 4.85 -12.81 9.39
CA ARG A 8 3.46 -12.38 9.24
C ARG A 8 3.33 -11.60 7.91
N PRO A 9 2.21 -11.74 7.17
CA PRO A 9 1.97 -10.93 5.98
C PRO A 9 2.17 -9.44 6.30
N ASP A 10 2.91 -8.73 5.45
CA ASP A 10 3.15 -7.29 5.55
C ASP A 10 2.40 -6.60 4.41
N ILE A 11 1.09 -6.42 4.59
CA ILE A 11 0.24 -5.78 3.57
C ILE A 11 0.80 -4.41 3.18
N ALA A 12 1.32 -3.65 4.15
CA ALA A 12 1.86 -2.33 3.91
C ALA A 12 3.13 -2.38 3.04
N GLY A 13 4.05 -3.27 3.38
CA GLY A 13 5.26 -3.53 2.61
C GLY A 13 4.96 -4.02 1.19
N ASP A 14 4.00 -4.94 1.05
CA ASP A 14 3.59 -5.48 -0.25
C ASP A 14 3.01 -4.39 -1.15
N LEU A 15 2.14 -3.53 -0.63
CA LEU A 15 1.58 -2.41 -1.39
C LEU A 15 2.66 -1.44 -1.86
N VAL A 16 3.63 -1.11 -1.00
CA VAL A 16 4.78 -0.26 -1.36
C VAL A 16 5.64 -0.94 -2.43
N ALA A 17 5.92 -2.24 -2.30
CA ALA A 17 6.70 -2.99 -3.27
C ALA A 17 6.04 -2.99 -4.66
N VAL A 18 4.71 -3.18 -4.72
CA VAL A 18 3.95 -3.12 -5.98
C VAL A 18 3.90 -1.70 -6.55
N ALA A 19 3.75 -0.68 -5.69
CA ALA A 19 3.71 0.72 -6.11
C ALA A 19 5.03 1.14 -6.78
N PHE A 20 6.17 0.70 -6.25
CA PHE A 20 7.51 1.00 -6.74
C PHE A 20 8.16 -0.14 -7.54
N ALA A 21 7.34 -0.98 -8.18
CA ALA A 21 7.84 -2.05 -9.03
C ALA A 21 8.80 -1.51 -10.12
N THR A 22 9.95 -2.17 -10.28
CA THR A 22 11.00 -1.78 -11.22
C THR A 22 10.44 -1.65 -12.64
N GLY A 23 10.71 -0.52 -13.29
CA GLY A 23 10.29 -0.25 -14.67
C GLY A 23 8.85 0.25 -14.82
N ALA A 24 8.08 0.33 -13.72
CA ALA A 24 6.76 0.93 -13.75
C ALA A 24 6.83 2.46 -13.62
N ALA A 25 5.84 3.16 -14.19
CA ALA A 25 5.67 4.60 -13.98
C ALA A 25 5.46 4.92 -12.48
N ALA A 26 5.84 6.13 -12.08
CA ALA A 26 5.74 6.60 -10.70
C ALA A 26 4.30 6.44 -10.18
N PRO A 27 4.12 5.96 -8.93
CA PRO A 27 2.79 5.84 -8.34
C PRO A 27 2.24 7.22 -8.00
N ARG A 28 1.01 7.49 -8.45
CA ARG A 28 0.27 8.70 -8.09
C ARG A 28 -0.53 8.51 -6.80
N GLU A 29 -1.20 7.37 -6.68
CA GLU A 29 -2.00 6.96 -5.53
C GLU A 29 -2.18 5.43 -5.51
N ILE A 30 -2.50 4.89 -4.34
CA ILE A 30 -2.95 3.50 -4.18
C ILE A 30 -4.40 3.55 -3.74
N ARG A 31 -5.28 2.92 -4.52
CA ARG A 31 -6.67 2.69 -4.13
C ARG A 31 -6.76 1.38 -3.40
N ILE A 32 -7.50 1.34 -2.30
CA ILE A 32 -7.61 0.17 -1.44
C ILE A 32 -9.04 -0.01 -0.96
N ARG A 33 -9.52 -1.24 -0.95
CA ARG A 33 -10.84 -1.55 -0.40
C ARG A 33 -10.88 -1.28 1.11
N PRO A 34 -12.04 -0.87 1.66
CA PRO A 34 -12.19 -0.62 3.10
C PRO A 34 -11.75 -1.80 3.96
N GLU A 35 -12.09 -3.03 3.56
CA GLU A 35 -11.79 -4.23 4.34
C GLU A 35 -10.29 -4.55 4.37
N LEU A 36 -9.59 -4.31 3.25
CA LEU A 36 -8.14 -4.50 3.17
C LEU A 36 -7.40 -3.39 3.93
N TYR A 37 -7.89 -2.15 3.86
CA TYR A 37 -7.35 -1.02 4.62
C TYR A 37 -7.46 -1.26 6.13
N ALA A 38 -8.62 -1.72 6.62
CA ALA A 38 -8.82 -2.03 8.04
C ALA A 38 -7.82 -3.07 8.54
N ARG A 39 -7.65 -4.17 7.79
CA ARG A 39 -6.67 -5.22 8.11
C ARG A 39 -5.23 -4.69 8.10
N MET A 40 -4.87 -3.88 7.10
CA MET A 40 -3.56 -3.24 7.04
C MET A 40 -3.30 -2.39 8.29
N VAL A 41 -4.26 -1.54 8.69
CA VAL A 41 -4.13 -0.69 9.88
C VAL A 41 -3.95 -1.49 11.17
N GLU A 42 -4.67 -2.61 11.32
CA GLU A 42 -4.52 -3.53 12.46
C GLU A 42 -3.13 -4.18 12.52
N GLU A 43 -2.52 -4.45 11.36
CA GLU A 43 -1.20 -5.08 11.24
C GLU A 43 -0.04 -4.11 11.39
N LEU A 44 -0.27 -2.79 11.19
CA LEU A 44 0.77 -1.78 11.31
C LEU A 44 1.33 -1.66 12.73
N PRO A 45 2.66 -1.42 12.87
CA PRO A 45 3.27 -1.00 14.11
C PRO A 45 2.59 0.26 14.69
N PRO A 46 2.42 0.37 16.01
CA PRO A 46 1.72 1.50 16.64
C PRO A 46 2.31 2.87 16.32
N ASP A 47 3.61 2.95 16.08
CA ASP A 47 4.36 4.15 15.71
C ASP A 47 4.16 4.58 14.25
N VAL A 48 3.87 3.62 13.35
CA VAL A 48 3.62 3.87 11.93
C VAL A 48 2.15 4.17 11.67
N ARG A 49 1.25 3.58 12.47
CA ARG A 49 -0.21 3.68 12.30
C ARG A 49 -0.73 5.12 12.11
N PRO A 50 -0.32 6.14 12.90
CA PRO A 50 -0.79 7.52 12.71
C PRO A 50 -0.49 8.12 11.34
N THR A 51 0.64 7.73 10.72
CA THR A 51 0.98 8.20 9.37
C THR A 51 -0.01 7.68 8.33
N VAL A 52 -0.48 6.45 8.50
CA VAL A 52 -1.43 5.81 7.59
C VAL A 52 -2.87 6.21 7.89
N THR A 53 -3.26 6.33 9.17
CA THR A 53 -4.62 6.68 9.58
C THR A 53 -4.93 8.16 9.43
N ASP A 54 -3.97 9.04 9.74
CA ASP A 54 -4.24 10.48 9.82
C ASP A 54 -3.90 11.19 8.50
N ARG A 55 -2.84 10.72 7.82
CA ARG A 55 -2.38 11.34 6.56
C ARG A 55 -2.79 10.58 5.32
N HIS A 56 -3.36 9.37 5.47
CA HIS A 56 -3.68 8.50 4.36
C HIS A 56 -2.49 8.33 3.40
N ARG A 57 -1.31 8.03 3.94
CA ARG A 57 -0.08 7.84 3.16
C ARG A 57 0.71 6.64 3.64
N ILE A 58 1.37 5.96 2.70
CA ILE A 58 2.17 4.77 2.97
C ILE A 58 3.54 4.82 2.30
N GLY A 59 4.54 4.20 2.92
CA GLY A 59 5.93 4.19 2.46
C GLY A 59 6.77 5.36 2.96
N ALA A 60 8.02 5.42 2.50
CA ALA A 60 8.97 6.46 2.88
C ALA A 60 8.55 7.84 2.35
N ALA A 61 8.93 8.91 3.06
CA ALA A 61 8.57 10.28 2.72
C ALA A 61 8.94 10.62 1.24
N PRO A 62 8.03 11.26 0.47
CA PRO A 62 6.77 11.89 0.89
C PRO A 62 5.58 10.93 1.10
N GLY A 63 5.74 9.63 0.85
CA GLY A 63 4.71 8.61 0.92
C GLY A 63 3.75 8.63 -0.28
N VAL A 64 3.19 7.48 -0.61
CA VAL A 64 2.16 7.34 -1.66
C VAL A 64 0.79 7.59 -1.04
N PRO A 65 -0.05 8.48 -1.60
CA PRO A 65 -1.43 8.67 -1.15
C PRO A 65 -2.23 7.36 -1.19
N LEU A 66 -3.00 7.11 -0.14
CA LEU A 66 -3.97 6.02 -0.03
C LEU A 66 -5.39 6.57 -0.18
N VAL A 67 -6.15 5.98 -1.10
CA VAL A 67 -7.56 6.30 -1.32
C VAL A 67 -8.39 5.07 -0.99
N ILE A 68 -9.36 5.21 -0.08
CA ILE A 68 -10.27 4.12 0.23
C ILE A 68 -11.36 4.09 -0.84
N ASP A 69 -11.44 3.01 -1.60
CA ASP A 69 -12.35 2.85 -2.73
C ASP A 69 -13.18 1.56 -2.59
N PRO A 70 -14.47 1.66 -2.21
CA PRO A 70 -15.35 0.50 -2.06
C PRO A 70 -15.77 -0.12 -3.41
N ALA A 71 -15.57 0.57 -4.53
CA ALA A 71 -15.94 0.08 -5.85
C ALA A 71 -14.91 -0.90 -6.45
N LEU A 72 -13.73 -1.04 -5.83
CA LEU A 72 -12.70 -1.97 -6.28
C LEU A 72 -13.19 -3.44 -6.22
N PRO A 73 -12.74 -4.30 -7.15
CA PRO A 73 -12.98 -5.74 -7.09
C PRO A 73 -12.51 -6.34 -5.76
N ALA A 74 -13.21 -7.38 -5.29
CA ALA A 74 -12.87 -8.05 -4.02
C ALA A 74 -11.45 -8.66 -4.00
N SER A 75 -10.91 -9.03 -5.17
CA SER A 75 -9.53 -9.48 -5.33
C SER A 75 -8.91 -8.79 -6.55
N PRO A 76 -7.71 -8.18 -6.43
CA PRO A 76 -6.84 -8.21 -5.25
C PRO A 76 -7.23 -7.22 -4.13
N GLY A 77 -8.29 -6.41 -4.32
CA GLY A 77 -8.75 -5.45 -3.31
C GLY A 77 -7.95 -4.15 -3.24
N PHE A 78 -7.01 -3.92 -4.17
CA PHE A 78 -6.27 -2.67 -4.33
C PHE A 78 -5.91 -2.42 -5.80
N GLU A 79 -5.56 -1.18 -6.13
CA GLU A 79 -5.05 -0.78 -7.43
C GLU A 79 -3.97 0.31 -7.26
N VAL A 80 -2.87 0.21 -8.00
CA VAL A 80 -1.86 1.28 -8.07
C VAL A 80 -2.18 2.16 -9.28
N VAL A 81 -2.60 3.40 -9.02
CA VAL A 81 -2.78 4.39 -10.08
C VAL A 81 -1.45 5.08 -10.30
N ARG A 82 -0.98 5.06 -11.54
CA ARG A 82 0.32 5.61 -11.92
C ARG A 82 0.17 6.94 -12.60
N GLU A 83 1.21 7.75 -12.53
CA GLU A 83 1.33 8.92 -13.38
C GLU A 83 1.33 8.47 -14.85
N PRO A 84 0.71 9.25 -15.76
CA PRO A 84 0.83 8.97 -17.19
C PRO A 84 2.31 8.97 -17.55
N ALA A 85 2.73 8.03 -18.39
CA ALA A 85 4.05 8.12 -18.98
C ALA A 85 4.12 9.45 -19.73
N THR A 86 4.94 10.38 -19.25
CA THR A 86 5.32 11.53 -20.06
C THR A 86 5.97 10.94 -21.30
N ALA A 87 5.29 11.05 -22.44
CA ALA A 87 5.89 10.70 -23.72
C ALA A 87 7.14 11.56 -23.88
N ALA A 88 8.31 10.90 -23.91
CA ALA A 88 9.57 11.51 -24.28
C ALA A 88 9.61 11.74 -25.80
#